data_AF-A0AAU9J491-F1
#
_entry.id   AF-A0AAU9J491-F1
#
_cell.length_a   1.000
_cell.length_b   1.000
_cell.length_c   1.000
_cell.angle_alpha   90.00
_cell.angle_beta   90.00
_cell.angle_gamma   90.00
#
_symmetry.space_group_name_H-M   'P 1'
#
loop_
_entity.id
_entity.type
_entity.pdbx_description
1 polymer ?
#
loop_
_entity_poly.entity_id
_entity_poly.type
_entity_poly.pdbx_seq_one_letter_code
_entity_poly.pdbx_strand_id
1 'polypeptide(L)'
;MASKRLKWLEGSLRKPHFQYVMSANITHYPYNNDYGKHFLKKFTELCVKYDSKKVQETFVWKKEIIGHRDLAKVHTCTMEFIDGSKDEFDYSHVKWEHFMMWLKDKNEYLEGKRNLEGFDDEPDDEIN
;
A
#
# COMPACT_ATOMS: atom_id res chain seq x y z
N MET A 1 -42.39 -0.91 -14.08
CA MET A 1 -41.28 -0.99 -13.11
C MET A 1 -40.56 -2.31 -13.33
N ALA A 2 -39.50 -2.32 -14.13
CA ALA A 2 -38.69 -3.51 -14.38
C ALA A 2 -37.62 -3.61 -13.27
N SER A 3 -37.69 -4.70 -12.51
CA SER A 3 -36.77 -5.04 -11.43
C SER A 3 -35.32 -5.08 -11.92
N LYS A 4 -34.39 -4.45 -11.19
CA LYS A 4 -32.95 -4.73 -11.28
C LYS A 4 -32.71 -6.22 -11.02
N ARG A 5 -32.69 -7.04 -12.09
CA ARG A 5 -32.48 -8.51 -12.04
C ARG A 5 -31.04 -8.92 -12.33
N LEU A 6 -30.16 -7.99 -12.70
CA LEU A 6 -28.73 -8.23 -12.82
C LEU A 6 -28.03 -7.76 -11.54
N LYS A 7 -27.40 -8.69 -10.82
CA LYS A 7 -26.34 -8.37 -9.85
C LYS A 7 -25.02 -8.41 -10.62
N TRP A 8 -24.31 -7.28 -10.63
CA TRP A 8 -22.93 -7.23 -11.12
C TRP A 8 -22.04 -7.74 -9.98
N LEU A 9 -21.29 -8.81 -10.25
CA LEU A 9 -20.33 -9.40 -9.32
C LEU A 9 -18.95 -8.89 -9.74
N GLU A 10 -18.36 -8.01 -8.93
CA GLU A 10 -17.04 -7.42 -9.17
C GLU A 10 -16.11 -7.64 -7.97
N GLY A 11 -16.53 -8.45 -6.98
CA GLY A 11 -15.80 -8.68 -5.73
C GLY A 11 -14.39 -9.22 -5.99
N SER A 12 -14.28 -10.35 -6.69
CA SER A 12 -13.00 -11.02 -7.05
C SER A 12 -12.04 -10.14 -7.86
N LEU A 13 -12.55 -9.14 -8.60
CA LEU A 13 -11.72 -8.21 -9.36
C LEU A 13 -11.13 -7.07 -8.52
N ARG A 14 -11.63 -6.86 -7.30
CA ARG A 14 -11.08 -5.85 -6.40
C ARG A 14 -9.75 -6.36 -5.83
N LYS A 15 -8.64 -5.75 -6.25
CA LYS A 15 -7.29 -5.96 -5.68
C LYS A 15 -6.84 -4.76 -4.85
N PRO A 16 -7.14 -4.70 -3.54
CA PRO A 16 -6.73 -3.60 -2.68
C PRO A 16 -5.20 -3.52 -2.59
N HIS A 17 -4.64 -2.33 -2.66
CA HIS A 17 -3.20 -2.15 -2.76
C HIS A 17 -2.43 -2.58 -1.51
N PHE A 18 -3.07 -2.48 -0.33
CA PHE A 18 -2.47 -2.86 0.95
C PHE A 18 -2.99 -4.22 1.45
N GLN A 19 -3.53 -5.06 0.56
CA GLN A 19 -4.08 -6.36 0.95
C GLN A 19 -3.06 -7.24 1.68
N TYR A 20 -1.80 -7.22 1.27
CA TYR A 20 -0.73 -8.04 1.87
C TYR A 20 0.21 -7.25 2.77
N VAL A 21 -0.12 -6.00 3.10
CA VAL A 21 0.75 -5.10 3.88
C VAL A 21 0.36 -5.17 5.35
N MET A 22 1.33 -5.50 6.19
CA MET A 22 1.20 -5.63 7.64
C MET A 22 1.64 -4.36 8.36
N SER A 23 2.72 -3.72 7.91
CA SER A 23 3.12 -2.44 8.47
C SER A 23 3.74 -1.51 7.43
N ALA A 24 3.64 -0.21 7.68
CA ALA A 24 4.17 0.82 6.80
C ALA A 24 4.78 1.98 7.60
N ASN A 25 6.02 2.36 7.32
CA ASN A 25 6.66 3.53 7.90
C ASN A 25 7.12 4.48 6.79
N ILE A 26 6.83 5.76 6.92
CA ILE A 26 7.31 6.78 5.98
C ILE A 26 8.13 7.85 6.70
N THR A 27 9.34 8.08 6.21
CA THR A 27 10.28 9.08 6.74
C THR A 27 10.52 10.17 5.70
N HIS A 28 10.18 11.42 6.06
CA HIS A 28 10.28 12.58 5.17
C HIS A 28 11.21 13.66 5.74
N TYR A 29 12.09 14.19 4.89
CA TYR A 29 13.05 15.25 5.21
C TYR A 29 12.68 16.55 4.46
N PRO A 30 11.74 17.36 4.96
CA PRO A 30 11.22 18.54 4.26
C PRO A 30 12.28 19.59 3.90
N TYR A 31 13.42 19.60 4.58
CA TYR A 31 14.52 20.55 4.34
C TYR A 31 15.57 20.03 3.35
N ASN A 32 15.49 18.77 2.91
CA ASN A 32 16.42 18.19 1.95
C ASN A 32 15.96 18.48 0.52
N ASN A 33 14.71 18.16 0.19
CA ASN A 33 14.10 18.50 -1.09
C ASN A 33 12.56 18.52 -1.01
N ASP A 34 11.93 19.21 -1.97
CA ASP A 34 10.47 19.38 -2.05
C ASP A 34 9.77 18.28 -2.86
N TYR A 35 10.52 17.45 -3.59
CA TYR A 35 9.99 16.44 -4.52
C TYR A 35 9.11 15.39 -3.81
N GLY A 36 9.45 15.02 -2.58
CA GLY A 36 8.73 14.00 -1.80
C GLY A 36 7.37 14.45 -1.23
N LYS A 37 6.98 15.73 -1.33
CA LYS A 37 5.74 16.25 -0.71
C LYS A 37 4.47 15.62 -1.30
N HIS A 38 4.42 15.48 -2.63
CA HIS A 38 3.29 14.86 -3.31
C HIS A 38 3.15 13.38 -2.92
N PHE A 39 4.27 12.66 -2.93
CA PHE A 39 4.35 11.27 -2.51
C PHE A 39 3.87 11.09 -1.07
N LEU A 40 4.42 11.87 -0.13
CA LEU A 40 4.04 11.82 1.28
C LEU A 40 2.54 12.01 1.48
N LYS A 41 1.94 12.99 0.78
CA LYS A 41 0.50 13.25 0.84
C LYS A 41 -0.29 12.03 0.37
N LYS A 42 0.02 11.51 -0.82
CA LYS A 42 -0.68 10.34 -1.41
C LYS A 42 -0.52 9.08 -0.57
N PHE A 43 0.69 8.81 -0.09
CA PHE A 43 0.96 7.68 0.78
C PHE A 43 0.19 7.77 2.09
N THR A 44 0.16 8.96 2.72
CA THR A 44 -0.62 9.19 3.95
C THR A 44 -2.12 8.98 3.71
N GLU A 45 -2.68 9.54 2.62
CA GLU A 45 -4.08 9.33 2.23
C GLU A 45 -4.41 7.84 2.06
N LEU A 46 -3.48 7.09 1.46
CA LEU A 46 -3.62 5.66 1.27
C LEU A 46 -3.61 4.92 2.62
N CYS A 47 -2.59 5.13 3.46
CA CYS A 47 -2.49 4.47 4.76
C CYS A 47 -3.72 4.71 5.64
N VAL A 48 -4.20 5.96 5.74
CA VAL A 48 -5.42 6.30 6.50
C VAL A 48 -6.66 5.57 5.96
N LYS A 49 -6.79 5.48 4.62
CA LYS A 49 -7.90 4.76 3.99
C LYS A 49 -7.86 3.26 4.32
N TYR A 50 -6.68 2.64 4.38
CA TYR A 50 -6.55 1.20 4.64
C TYR A 50 -6.63 0.84 6.12
N ASP A 51 -6.12 1.72 6.99
CA ASP A 51 -6.27 1.65 8.45
C ASP A 51 -7.75 1.68 8.86
N SER A 52 -8.52 2.63 8.32
CA SER A 52 -9.97 2.72 8.59
C SER A 52 -10.78 1.53 8.05
N LYS A 53 -10.32 0.90 6.97
CA LYS A 53 -10.97 -0.28 6.37
C LYS A 53 -10.59 -1.60 7.04
N LYS A 54 -9.58 -1.62 7.92
CA LYS A 54 -9.03 -2.82 8.55
C LYS A 54 -8.76 -3.93 7.53
N VAL A 55 -8.08 -3.58 6.44
CA VAL A 55 -7.78 -4.55 5.36
C VAL A 55 -6.91 -5.71 5.86
N GLN A 56 -6.08 -5.45 6.87
CA GLN A 56 -5.47 -6.46 7.72
C GLN A 56 -5.78 -6.09 9.18
N GLU A 57 -6.12 -7.07 10.02
CA GLU A 57 -6.45 -6.82 11.44
C GLU A 57 -5.30 -6.18 12.22
N THR A 58 -4.07 -6.42 11.74
CA THR A 58 -2.82 -6.01 12.38
C THR A 58 -2.10 -4.91 11.62
N PHE A 59 -2.76 -4.26 10.64
CA PHE A 59 -2.12 -3.17 9.90
C PHE A 59 -1.74 -2.02 10.83
N VAL A 60 -0.46 -1.68 10.89
CA VAL A 60 0.03 -0.52 11.65
C VAL A 60 0.88 0.35 10.75
N TRP A 61 0.67 1.67 10.81
CA TRP A 61 1.51 2.60 10.06
C TRP A 61 2.02 3.76 10.90
N LYS A 62 3.20 4.27 10.52
CA LYS A 62 3.87 5.39 11.17
C LYS A 62 4.32 6.41 10.13
N LYS A 63 4.32 7.66 10.54
CA LYS A 63 4.84 8.80 9.77
C LYS A 63 5.83 9.58 10.61
N GLU A 64 7.01 9.78 10.06
CA GLU A 64 8.10 10.53 10.67
C GLU A 64 8.49 11.70 9.76
N ILE A 65 8.41 12.93 10.30
CA ILE A 65 8.90 14.13 9.62
C ILE A 65 10.12 14.63 10.37
N ILE A 66 11.27 14.64 9.69
CA ILE A 66 12.54 14.97 10.30
C ILE A 66 12.91 16.41 9.96
N GLY A 67 12.79 17.29 10.96
CA GLY A 67 12.92 18.74 10.81
C GLY A 67 14.36 19.28 10.77
N HIS A 68 15.37 18.44 10.55
CA HIS A 68 16.75 18.89 10.36
C HIS A 68 17.23 18.57 8.95
N ARG A 69 18.05 19.46 8.39
CA ARG A 69 18.65 19.27 7.07
C ARG A 69 19.81 18.29 7.18
N ASP A 70 19.71 17.15 6.51
CA ASP A 70 20.78 16.17 6.41
C ASP A 70 20.86 15.67 4.96
N LEU A 71 21.79 16.23 4.19
CA LEU A 71 21.94 15.95 2.76
C LEU A 71 22.35 14.49 2.47
N ALA A 72 22.80 13.73 3.48
CA ALA A 72 23.12 12.32 3.32
C ALA A 72 21.87 11.42 3.45
N LYS A 73 20.74 11.98 3.90
CA LYS A 73 19.49 11.23 4.11
C LYS A 73 18.51 11.42 2.96
N VAL A 74 17.89 10.31 2.58
CA VAL A 74 16.88 10.21 1.54
C VAL A 74 15.51 9.99 2.16
N HIS A 75 14.46 10.36 1.41
CA HIS A 75 13.09 10.08 1.81
C HIS A 75 12.76 8.62 1.56
N THR A 76 12.35 7.90 2.61
CA THR A 76 12.14 6.44 2.52
C THR A 76 10.79 6.01 3.05
N CYS A 77 10.22 5.01 2.40
CA CYS A 77 9.03 4.29 2.83
C CYS A 77 9.44 2.83 3.05
N THR A 78 9.26 2.32 4.26
CA THR A 78 9.49 0.91 4.59
C THR A 78 8.16 0.20 4.74
N MET A 79 8.00 -0.95 4.12
CA MET A 79 6.78 -1.76 4.20
C MET A 79 7.13 -3.19 4.62
N GLU A 80 6.34 -3.74 5.53
CA GLU A 80 6.39 -5.13 5.96
C GLU A 80 5.16 -5.86 5.42
N PHE A 81 5.38 -7.03 4.83
CA PHE A 81 4.34 -7.83 4.19
C PHE A 81 3.97 -9.07 5.01
N ILE A 82 2.84 -9.69 4.67
CA ILE A 82 2.31 -10.88 5.37
C ILE A 82 3.26 -12.08 5.33
N ASP A 83 4.15 -12.16 4.35
CA ASP A 83 5.15 -13.22 4.26
C ASP A 83 6.41 -12.94 5.10
N GLY A 84 6.41 -11.86 5.89
CA GLY A 84 7.52 -11.40 6.72
C GLY A 84 8.60 -10.63 5.97
N SER A 85 8.47 -10.45 4.64
CA SER A 85 9.43 -9.65 3.88
C SER A 85 9.32 -8.16 4.23
N LYS A 86 10.46 -7.47 4.19
CA LYS A 86 10.57 -6.03 4.43
C LYS A 86 11.26 -5.38 3.26
N ASP A 87 10.58 -4.42 2.65
CA ASP A 87 11.12 -3.66 1.52
C ASP A 87 11.21 -2.18 1.91
N GLU A 88 12.31 -1.55 1.51
CA GLU A 88 12.51 -0.11 1.63
C GLU A 88 12.47 0.52 0.24
N PHE A 89 11.72 1.61 0.12
CA PHE A 89 11.52 2.35 -1.12
C PHE A 89 11.99 3.80 -0.95
N ASP A 90 13.03 4.18 -1.67
CA ASP A 90 13.47 5.58 -1.78
C ASP A 90 12.53 6.33 -2.72
N TYR A 91 11.81 7.31 -2.19
CA TYR A 91 10.89 8.16 -2.96
C TYR A 91 11.41 9.58 -3.17
N SER A 92 12.70 9.82 -2.98
CA SER A 92 13.32 11.15 -3.13
C SER A 92 13.21 11.71 -4.54
N HIS A 93 13.21 10.83 -5.54
CA HIS A 93 13.18 11.18 -6.96
C HIS A 93 12.15 10.38 -7.76
N VAL A 94 11.30 9.61 -7.07
CA VAL A 94 10.39 8.66 -7.71
C VAL A 94 8.97 9.22 -7.75
N LYS A 95 8.29 9.00 -8.88
CA LYS A 95 6.89 9.38 -9.04
C LYS A 95 5.98 8.41 -8.28
N TRP A 96 4.84 8.91 -7.82
CA TRP A 96 3.83 8.10 -7.14
C TRP A 96 3.42 6.88 -7.97
N GLU A 97 3.26 7.04 -9.28
CA GLU A 97 2.84 5.97 -10.19
C GLU A 97 3.83 4.80 -10.20
N HIS A 98 5.14 5.06 -10.08
CA HIS A 98 6.15 3.99 -10.05
C HIS A 98 6.07 3.18 -8.77
N PHE A 99 5.83 3.83 -7.63
CA PHE A 99 5.57 3.13 -6.37
C PHE A 99 4.31 2.26 -6.46
N MET A 100 3.27 2.76 -7.10
CA MET A 100 2.03 2.01 -7.30
C MET A 100 2.21 0.80 -8.19
N MET A 101 3.02 0.92 -9.25
CA MET A 101 3.39 -0.23 -10.09
C MET A 101 4.21 -1.25 -9.30
N TRP A 102 5.24 -0.80 -8.58
CA TRP A 102 6.06 -1.67 -7.73
C TRP A 102 5.21 -2.42 -6.69
N LEU A 103 4.28 -1.73 -6.02
CA LEU A 103 3.40 -2.35 -5.03
C LEU A 103 2.43 -3.36 -5.67
N LYS A 104 1.95 -3.06 -6.88
CA LYS A 104 1.12 -3.99 -7.64
C LYS A 104 1.88 -5.29 -7.97
N ASP A 105 3.09 -5.17 -8.51
CA ASP A 105 3.93 -6.33 -8.86
C ASP A 105 4.27 -7.17 -7.61
N LYS A 106 4.55 -6.51 -6.48
CA LYS A 106 4.78 -7.19 -5.19
C LYS A 106 3.54 -7.95 -4.71
N ASN A 107 2.36 -7.37 -4.84
CA ASN A 107 1.11 -8.04 -4.47
C ASN A 107 0.81 -9.25 -5.37
N GLU A 108 1.02 -9.13 -6.69
CA GLU A 108 0.84 -10.26 -7.62
C GLU A 108 1.80 -11.42 -7.30
N TYR A 109 3.03 -11.10 -6.91
CA TYR A 109 3.98 -12.11 -6.45
C TYR A 109 3.51 -12.80 -5.15
N LEU A 110 3.03 -12.04 -4.16
CA LEU A 110 2.56 -12.58 -2.89
C LEU A 110 1.30 -13.43 -3.05
N GLU A 111 0.37 -12.99 -3.88
CA GLU A 111 -0.83 -13.76 -4.28
C GLU A 111 -0.42 -15.10 -4.90
N GLY A 112 0.49 -15.08 -5.89
CA GLY A 112 0.99 -16.30 -6.52
C GLY A 112 1.66 -17.26 -5.52
N LYS A 113 2.46 -16.73 -4.59
CA LYS A 113 3.12 -17.53 -3.55
C LYS A 113 2.11 -18.16 -2.58
N ARG A 114 1.13 -17.39 -2.10
CA ARG A 114 0.13 -17.84 -1.13
C ARG A 114 -0.88 -18.82 -1.73
N ASN A 115 -1.22 -18.64 -3.00
CA ASN A 115 -2.03 -19.61 -3.76
C ASN A 115 -1.33 -20.97 -3.86
N LEU A 116 0.00 -21.01 -4.03
CA LEU A 116 0.78 -22.25 -4.03
C LEU A 116 0.83 -22.91 -2.65
N GLU A 117 0.75 -22.12 -1.57
CA GLU A 117 0.67 -22.58 -0.18
C GLU A 117 -0.75 -23.05 0.20
N GLY A 118 -1.74 -22.85 -0.67
CA GLY A 118 -3.14 -23.27 -0.49
C GLY A 118 -4.01 -22.27 0.27
N PHE A 119 -3.56 -21.02 0.42
CA PHE A 119 -4.41 -19.94 0.95
C PHE A 119 -5.34 -19.42 -0.14
N ASP A 120 -6.59 -19.17 0.23
CA ASP A 120 -7.57 -18.46 -0.60
C ASP A 120 -7.72 -17.03 -0.06
N ASP A 121 -7.01 -16.10 -0.68
CA ASP A 121 -7.03 -14.68 -0.32
C ASP A 121 -7.92 -13.86 -1.26
N GLU A 122 -8.69 -14.50 -2.15
CA GLU A 122 -9.58 -13.80 -3.07
C GLU A 122 -10.83 -13.29 -2.33
N PRO A 123 -11.26 -12.04 -2.58
CA PRO A 123 -12.48 -11.51 -2.01
C PRO A 123 -13.73 -12.14 -2.63
N ASP A 124 -14.72 -12.49 -1.80
CA ASP A 124 -16.00 -13.01 -2.25
C ASP A 124 -16.69 -12.09 -3.29
N ASP A 125 -17.24 -12.69 -4.33
CA ASP A 125 -17.93 -12.00 -5.42
C ASP A 125 -19.17 -11.20 -4.97
N GLU A 126 -19.76 -11.56 -3.81
CA GLU A 126 -20.97 -10.94 -3.28
C GLU A 126 -20.72 -9.69 -2.41
N ILE A 127 -19.47 -9.28 -2.22
CA ILE A 127 -19.11 -8.12 -1.39
C ILE A 127 -19.59 -6.82 -2.08
N ASN A 128 -20.77 -6.32 -1.65
CA ASN A 128 -21.28 -4.98 -1.99
C ASN A 128 -20.57 -3.90 -1.17
#